data_AF-A0A4P5WIH9-F1
#
_entry.id   AF-A0A4P5WIH9-F1
#
_cell.length_a   1.000
_cell.length_b   1.000
_cell.length_c   1.000
_cell.angle_alpha   90.00
_cell.angle_beta   90.00
_cell.angle_gamma   90.00
#
_symmetry.space_group_name_H-M   'P 1'
#
loop_
_entity.id
_entity.type
_entity.pdbx_description
1 polymer ?
#
loop_
_entity_poly.entity_id
_entity_poly.type
_entity_poly.pdbx_seq_one_letter_code
_entity_poly.pdbx_strand_id
1 'polypeptide(L)'
;MTRKVAEGLIILLDSGLIYTLKPSASIDAAIIVYTVKSDQADMARSILLGLMHEDGQFQVLGRCGGPSIRVLASTLLIDDLNQPRQAYTK
;
A
#
# COMPACT_ATOMS: atom_id res chain seq x y z
N MET A 1 13.19 -29.09 16.77
CA MET A 1 13.77 -28.89 15.43
C MET A 1 13.34 -27.50 14.93
N THR A 2 14.22 -26.50 14.99
CA THR A 2 13.88 -25.12 14.62
C THR A 2 14.11 -24.92 13.12
N ARG A 3 13.06 -24.57 12.36
CA ARG A 3 13.16 -24.28 10.93
C ARG A 3 13.98 -23.00 10.76
N LYS A 4 15.13 -23.06 10.07
CA LYS A 4 15.80 -21.84 9.60
C LYS A 4 14.91 -21.20 8.55
N VAL A 5 14.45 -19.98 8.82
CA VAL A 5 13.70 -19.15 7.88
C VAL A 5 14.73 -18.33 7.10
N ALA A 6 14.77 -18.51 5.78
CA ALA A 6 15.56 -17.68 4.87
C ALA A 6 14.60 -16.85 4.03
N GLU A 7 14.93 -15.57 3.81
CA GLU A 7 14.11 -14.60 3.05
C GLU A 7 14.01 -14.93 1.55
N GLY A 8 14.87 -15.81 1.05
CA GLY A 8 14.95 -16.15 -0.36
C GLY A 8 16.31 -16.73 -0.74
N LEU A 9 16.57 -16.79 -2.05
CA LEU A 9 17.79 -17.29 -2.67
C LEU A 9 18.54 -16.17 -3.39
N ILE A 10 19.87 -16.18 -3.30
CA ILE A 10 20.75 -15.36 -4.13
C ILE A 10 21.40 -16.27 -5.17
N ILE A 11 21.34 -15.88 -6.45
CA ILE A 11 21.90 -16.63 -7.57
C ILE A 11 23.00 -15.79 -8.18
N LEU A 12 24.23 -16.29 -8.13
CA LEU A 12 25.40 -15.69 -8.79
C LEU A 12 25.74 -16.53 -10.02
N LEU A 13 25.76 -15.91 -11.19
CA LEU A 13 26.23 -16.54 -12.42
C LEU A 13 27.72 -16.28 -12.63
N ASP A 14 28.40 -17.16 -13.36
CA ASP A 14 29.81 -16.99 -13.73
C ASP A 14 30.06 -15.71 -14.55
N SER A 15 29.02 -15.16 -15.18
CA SER A 15 29.05 -13.85 -15.85
C SER A 15 29.18 -12.66 -14.88
N GLY A 16 29.10 -12.90 -13.57
CA GLY A 16 29.08 -11.86 -12.53
C GLY A 16 27.69 -11.27 -12.25
N LEU A 17 26.65 -11.74 -12.93
CA LEU A 17 25.27 -11.31 -12.68
C LEU A 17 24.73 -11.90 -11.38
N ILE A 18 24.07 -11.06 -10.57
CA ILE A 18 23.46 -11.44 -9.30
C ILE A 18 21.94 -11.25 -9.39
N TYR A 19 21.20 -12.31 -9.10
CA TYR A 19 19.74 -12.30 -9.02
C TYR A 19 19.27 -12.63 -7.61
N THR A 20 18.18 -12.01 -7.19
CA THR A 20 17.49 -12.35 -5.94
C THR A 20 16.16 -13.02 -6.28
N LEU A 21 15.94 -14.22 -5.75
CA LEU A 21 14.67 -14.93 -5.84
C LEU A 21 14.03 -14.93 -4.46
N LYS A 22 12.92 -14.22 -4.30
CA LYS A 22 12.21 -14.09 -3.02
C LYS A 22 10.74 -14.49 -3.21
N PRO A 23 10.12 -15.14 -2.22
CA PRO A 23 8.67 -15.31 -2.22
C PRO A 23 7.99 -13.95 -2.17
N SER A 24 6.88 -13.81 -2.87
CA SER A 24 6.01 -12.64 -2.82
C SER A 24 4.64 -13.02 -2.27
N ALA A 25 4.01 -12.07 -1.59
CA ALA A 25 2.62 -12.18 -1.15
C ALA A 25 1.87 -10.93 -1.60
N SER A 26 0.62 -11.10 -2.01
CA SER A 26 -0.28 -10.03 -2.41
C SER A 26 -1.52 -10.04 -1.53
N ILE A 27 -2.05 -8.85 -1.26
CA ILE A 27 -3.28 -8.67 -0.50
C ILE A 27 -4.11 -7.57 -1.14
N ASP A 28 -5.42 -7.79 -1.20
CA ASP A 28 -6.39 -6.76 -1.56
C ASP A 28 -6.65 -5.90 -0.31
N ALA A 29 -6.37 -4.61 -0.40
CA ALA A 29 -6.48 -3.68 0.72
C ALA A 29 -7.15 -2.39 0.28
N ALA A 30 -7.93 -1.81 1.19
CA ALA A 30 -8.57 -0.52 0.98
C ALA A 30 -7.56 0.62 1.16
N ILE A 31 -7.68 1.65 0.32
CA ILE A 31 -7.02 2.93 0.56
C ILE A 31 -7.90 3.73 1.52
N ILE A 32 -7.44 3.91 2.75
CA ILE A 32 -8.22 4.62 3.78
C ILE A 32 -7.82 6.09 3.90
N VAL A 33 -6.58 6.44 3.55
CA VAL A 33 -6.05 7.83 3.58
C VAL A 33 -4.97 7.99 2.52
N TYR A 34 -4.74 9.21 2.05
CA TYR A 34 -3.57 9.58 1.26
C TYR A 34 -3.02 10.96 1.65
N THR A 35 -1.77 11.21 1.32
CA THR A 35 -1.15 12.55 1.34
C THR A 35 -0.83 12.99 -0.07
N VAL A 36 -0.96 14.28 -0.37
CA VAL A 36 -0.62 14.83 -1.68
C VAL A 36 0.85 15.24 -1.76
N LYS A 37 1.40 15.29 -2.97
CA LYS A 37 2.71 15.90 -3.21
C LYS A 37 2.61 17.42 -3.12
N SER A 38 3.67 18.06 -2.64
CA SER A 38 3.71 19.52 -2.44
C SER A 38 3.76 20.30 -3.75
N ASP A 39 4.31 19.70 -4.81
CA ASP A 39 4.53 20.28 -6.13
C ASP A 39 3.49 19.81 -7.16
N GLN A 40 2.73 18.77 -6.84
CA GLN A 40 1.76 18.11 -7.73
C GLN A 40 0.52 17.69 -6.91
N ALA A 41 -0.41 18.62 -6.74
CA ALA A 41 -1.59 18.44 -5.88
C ALA A 41 -2.54 17.32 -6.37
N ASP A 42 -2.45 16.92 -7.64
CA ASP A 42 -3.18 15.81 -8.25
C ASP A 42 -2.52 14.43 -8.01
N MET A 43 -1.38 14.40 -7.33
CA MET A 43 -0.62 13.18 -7.08
C MET A 43 -0.52 12.87 -5.60
N ALA A 44 -0.79 11.61 -5.26
CA ALA A 44 -0.53 11.11 -3.93
C ALA A 44 0.97 10.86 -3.75
N ARG A 45 1.52 11.41 -2.66
CA ARG A 45 2.88 11.13 -2.19
C ARG A 45 2.94 9.78 -1.48
N SER A 46 1.92 9.46 -0.71
CA SER A 46 1.78 8.18 -0.03
C SER A 46 0.33 7.86 0.26
N ILE A 47 0.04 6.58 0.36
CA ILE A 47 -1.28 6.03 0.70
C ILE A 47 -1.18 5.20 1.98
N LEU A 48 -2.24 5.20 2.77
CA LEU A 48 -2.41 4.33 3.93
C LEU A 48 -3.37 3.21 3.55
N LEU A 49 -2.93 1.97 3.76
CA LEU A 49 -3.71 0.77 3.46
C LEU A 49 -4.37 0.21 4.72
N GLY A 50 -5.58 -0.30 4.58
CA GLY A 50 -6.30 -1.00 5.64
C GLY A 50 -7.00 -2.26 5.14
N LEU A 51 -7.11 -3.26 6.01
CA LEU A 51 -8.01 -4.40 5.82
C LEU A 51 -9.36 -4.08 6.43
N MET A 52 -10.41 -4.22 5.63
CA MET A 52 -11.79 -4.05 6.08
C MET A 52 -12.27 -5.36 6.69
N HIS A 53 -12.71 -5.31 7.94
CA HIS A 53 -13.40 -6.40 8.60
C HIS A 53 -14.90 -6.38 8.25
N GLU A 54 -15.59 -7.50 8.47
CA GLU A 54 -17.03 -7.64 8.20
C GLU A 54 -17.88 -6.65 9.03
N ASP A 55 -17.38 -6.20 10.18
CA ASP A 55 -18.01 -5.19 11.04
C ASP A 55 -17.78 -3.73 10.58
N GLY A 56 -17.09 -3.55 9.43
CA GLY A 56 -16.78 -2.25 8.85
C GLY A 56 -15.59 -1.53 9.50
N GLN A 57 -14.89 -2.15 10.47
CA GLN A 57 -13.66 -1.60 11.03
C GLN A 57 -12.47 -1.84 10.09
N PHE A 58 -11.50 -0.94 10.15
CA PHE A 58 -10.25 -1.06 9.37
C PHE A 58 -9.07 -1.39 10.27
N GLN A 59 -8.39 -2.50 9.98
CA GLN A 59 -7.06 -2.77 10.53
C GLN A 59 -6.00 -2.11 9.64
N VAL A 60 -5.22 -1.19 10.20
CA VAL A 60 -4.15 -0.50 9.46
C VAL A 60 -3.03 -1.48 9.12
N LEU A 61 -2.73 -1.61 7.83
CA LEU A 61 -1.62 -2.44 7.32
C LEU A 61 -0.30 -1.68 7.25
N GLY A 62 -0.36 -0.38 6.94
CA GLY A 62 0.80 0.48 6.82
C GLY A 62 0.74 1.39 5.61
N ARG A 63 1.78 2.23 5.48
CA ARG A 63 1.92 3.21 4.41
C ARG A 63 2.63 2.60 3.21
N CYS A 64 2.04 2.77 2.03
CA CYS A 64 2.71 2.49 0.75
C CYS A 64 3.02 3.79 0.02
N GLY A 65 4.20 3.88 -0.60
CA GLY A 65 4.63 5.05 -1.36
C GLY A 65 5.46 4.62 -2.55
N GLY A 66 5.02 5.01 -3.75
CA GLY A 66 5.75 4.85 -5.00
C GLY A 66 5.80 6.18 -5.76
N PRO A 67 6.64 6.31 -6.81
CA PRO A 67 6.83 7.59 -7.50
C PRO A 67 5.56 8.12 -8.20
N SER A 68 4.56 7.28 -8.46
CA SER A 68 3.45 7.59 -9.38
C SER A 68 2.12 7.01 -8.91
N ILE A 69 1.46 7.66 -7.95
CA ILE A 69 0.05 7.37 -7.62
C ILE A 69 -0.76 8.62 -7.98
N ARG A 70 -1.54 8.56 -9.08
CA ARG A 70 -2.46 9.64 -9.45
C ARG A 70 -3.72 9.56 -8.62
N VAL A 71 -4.12 10.67 -8.03
CA VAL A 71 -5.41 10.79 -7.36
C VAL A 71 -6.40 11.31 -8.40
N LEU A 72 -7.14 10.39 -9.02
CA LEU A 72 -8.28 10.79 -9.85
C LEU A 72 -9.44 11.11 -8.91
N ALA A 73 -9.98 12.32 -9.00
CA ALA A 73 -11.15 12.76 -8.23
C ALA A 73 -12.36 11.81 -8.37
N SER A 74 -12.37 10.97 -9.40
CA SER A 74 -13.43 10.01 -9.74
C SER A 74 -13.09 8.54 -9.42
N THR A 75 -11.94 8.22 -8.80
CA THR A 75 -11.54 6.83 -8.50
C THR A 75 -11.40 6.54 -7.00
N LEU A 76 -11.57 7.54 -6.14
CA LEU A 76 -12.04 7.27 -4.77
C LEU A 76 -13.57 7.07 -4.82
N LEU A 77 -14.02 5.96 -5.42
CA LEU A 77 -15.32 5.42 -5.08
C LEU A 77 -15.19 4.85 -3.67
N ILE A 78 -15.34 5.75 -2.68
CA ILE A 78 -15.90 5.39 -1.38
C ILE A 78 -17.40 5.20 -1.64
N ASP A 79 -17.77 4.20 -2.43
CA ASP A 79 -19.16 3.77 -2.52
C ASP A 79 -19.41 2.78 -1.38
N ASP A 80 -20.45 3.09 -0.59
CA ASP A 80 -20.94 2.40 0.61
C ASP A 80 -20.22 2.62 1.95
N LEU A 81 -19.82 3.86 2.24
CA LEU A 81 -19.90 4.36 3.62
C LEU A 81 -20.91 5.51 3.67
N ASN A 82 -22.13 5.15 4.03
CA ASN A 82 -23.28 6.01 4.28
C ASN A 82 -22.93 7.27 5.12
N GLN A 83 -22.73 8.40 4.44
CA GLN A 83 -22.83 9.80 4.90
C GLN A 83 -21.84 10.34 5.98
N PRO A 84 -21.59 11.67 6.01
CA PRO A 84 -20.26 12.24 6.25
C PRO A 84 -19.97 12.51 7.73
N ARG A 85 -18.74 12.22 8.16
CA ARG A 85 -18.16 12.84 9.37
C ARG A 85 -17.08 13.83 8.96
N GLN A 86 -17.30 15.07 9.39
CA GLN A 86 -16.47 16.26 9.19
C GLN A 86 -14.97 15.99 9.15
N ALA A 87 -14.34 16.55 8.11
CA ALA A 87 -12.91 16.78 8.05
C ALA A 87 -12.43 17.50 9.33
N TYR A 88 -11.47 16.90 10.03
CA TYR A 88 -10.78 17.53 11.13
C TYR A 88 -9.71 18.47 10.54
N THR A 89 -10.03 19.75 10.45
CA THR A 89 -9.03 20.81 10.23
C THR A 89 -8.41 21.14 11.59
N LYS A 90 -7.08 21.13 11.66
CA LYS A 90 -6.31 21.96 12.59
C LYS A 90 -5.40 22.86 11.79
#